data_AF-A0A0Q6W7T6-F1
#
_entry.id   AF-A0A0Q6W7T6-F1
#
_cell.length_a   1.000
_cell.length_b   1.000
_cell.length_c   1.000
_cell.angle_alpha   90.00
_cell.angle_beta   90.00
_cell.angle_gamma   90.00
#
_symmetry.space_group_name_H-M   'P 1'
#
loop_
_entity.id
_entity.type
_entity.pdbx_description
1 polymer ?
#
loop_
_entity_poly.entity_id
_entity_poly.type
_entity_poly.pdbx_seq_one_letter_code
_entity_poly.pdbx_strand_id
1 'polypeptide(L)'
;MDHERNDMTSDIDLRPIVGLLSNEPEQVIEGLTVDAIKKHRTLVDRAERLFRIAHPDGLLVDKHPSDAHVAYLEATIEMHAQMCALTTLVNILGRTPEV
;
A
#
# COMPACT_ATOMS: atom_id res chain seq x y z
N MET A 1 -14.92 30.61 12.15
CA MET A 1 -13.65 30.14 11.56
C MET A 1 -13.80 28.65 11.46
N ASP A 2 -14.53 28.24 10.43
CA ASP A 2 -15.01 26.88 10.25
C ASP A 2 -13.82 25.98 9.94
N HIS A 3 -13.64 24.92 10.72
CA HIS A 3 -12.68 23.87 10.41
C HIS A 3 -13.18 23.14 9.17
N GLU A 4 -12.68 23.53 7.99
CA GLU A 4 -12.70 22.69 6.80
C GLU A 4 -11.93 21.40 7.13
N ARG A 5 -12.71 20.40 7.55
CA ARG A 5 -12.28 19.03 7.67
C ARG A 5 -11.84 18.60 6.27
N ASN A 6 -10.55 18.40 6.10
CA ASN A 6 -9.94 17.94 4.86
C ASN A 6 -10.53 16.57 4.46
N ASP A 7 -11.63 16.60 3.73
CA ASP A 7 -12.31 15.45 3.13
C ASP A 7 -11.59 15.02 1.83
N MET A 8 -10.26 14.90 1.89
CA MET A 8 -9.40 14.47 0.76
C MET A 8 -8.81 13.08 0.98
N THR A 9 -9.39 12.27 1.86
CA THR A 9 -9.18 10.82 1.86
C THR A 9 -10.40 10.16 1.25
N SER A 10 -10.78 10.58 0.04
CA SER A 10 -11.51 9.66 -0.82
C SER A 10 -10.56 8.48 -1.02
N ASP A 11 -10.97 7.32 -0.52
CA ASP A 11 -10.25 6.06 -0.72
C ASP A 11 -9.86 6.00 -2.20
N ILE A 12 -8.57 5.88 -2.50
CA ILE A 12 -8.09 5.82 -3.89
C ILE A 12 -8.49 4.44 -4.41
N ASP A 13 -9.78 4.27 -4.68
CA ASP A 13 -10.33 3.12 -5.33
C ASP A 13 -9.82 3.14 -6.76
N LEU A 14 -9.00 2.15 -7.09
CA LEU A 14 -8.47 1.96 -8.43
C LEU A 14 -9.62 1.46 -9.32
N ARG A 15 -10.47 2.38 -9.78
CA ARG A 15 -11.60 2.10 -10.69
C ARG A 15 -11.24 1.19 -11.88
N PRO A 16 -10.03 1.26 -12.47
CA PRO A 16 -9.64 0.30 -13.50
C PRO A 16 -9.68 -1.17 -13.05
N ILE A 17 -9.38 -1.48 -11.78
CA ILE A 17 -9.43 -2.84 -11.23
C ILE A 17 -10.88 -3.32 -11.14
N VAL A 18 -11.82 -2.45 -10.74
CA VAL A 18 -13.26 -2.78 -10.70
C VAL A 18 -13.75 -3.21 -12.09
N GLY A 19 -13.39 -2.43 -13.13
CA GLY A 19 -13.72 -2.79 -14.52
C GLY A 19 -13.05 -4.10 -14.96
N LEU A 20 -11.76 -4.26 -14.66
CA LEU A 20 -10.96 -5.45 -15.01
C LEU A 20 -11.55 -6.75 -14.46
N LEU A 21 -12.04 -6.73 -13.21
CA LEU A 21 -12.52 -7.93 -12.50
C LEU A 21 -14.05 -8.12 -12.57
N SER A 22 -14.76 -7.27 -13.30
CA SER A 22 -16.23 -7.23 -13.33
C SER A 22 -16.92 -8.53 -13.75
N ASN A 23 -16.24 -9.41 -14.49
CA ASN A 23 -16.79 -10.69 -14.97
C ASN A 23 -16.02 -11.91 -14.43
N GLU A 24 -15.11 -11.69 -13.47
CA GLU A 24 -14.33 -12.78 -12.90
C GLU A 24 -15.12 -13.52 -11.81
N PRO A 25 -14.95 -14.85 -11.67
CA PRO A 25 -15.54 -15.60 -10.57
C PRO A 25 -15.03 -15.12 -9.21
N GLU A 26 -15.89 -15.15 -8.19
CA GLU A 26 -15.52 -14.75 -6.82
C GLU A 26 -14.27 -15.49 -6.31
N GLN A 27 -14.12 -16.78 -6.63
CA GLN A 27 -12.96 -17.57 -6.21
C GLN A 27 -11.63 -17.03 -6.78
N VAL A 28 -11.66 -16.47 -7.99
CA VAL A 28 -10.48 -15.85 -8.61
C VAL A 28 -10.14 -14.55 -7.88
N ILE A 29 -11.15 -13.71 -7.61
CA ILE A 29 -10.99 -12.44 -6.90
C ILE A 29 -10.47 -12.69 -5.47
N GLU A 30 -11.00 -13.69 -4.77
CA GLU A 30 -10.54 -14.10 -3.45
C GLU A 30 -9.07 -14.54 -3.47
N GLY A 31 -8.67 -15.39 -4.43
CA GLY A 31 -7.28 -15.80 -4.60
C GLY A 31 -6.33 -14.62 -4.83
N LEU A 32 -6.71 -13.70 -5.74
CA LEU A 32 -5.96 -12.47 -5.99
C LEU A 32 -5.85 -11.59 -4.74
N THR A 33 -6.92 -11.51 -3.93
CA THR A 33 -6.94 -10.74 -2.69
C THR A 33 -6.01 -11.34 -1.65
N VAL A 34 -6.02 -12.68 -1.47
CA VAL A 34 -5.10 -13.40 -0.57
C VAL A 34 -3.64 -13.14 -0.97
N ASP A 35 -3.33 -13.26 -2.26
CA ASP A 35 -1.97 -13.02 -2.76
C ASP A 35 -1.56 -11.54 -2.61
N ALA A 36 -2.49 -10.60 -2.81
CA ALA A 36 -2.27 -9.19 -2.55
C ALA A 36 -1.98 -8.91 -1.06
N ILE A 37 -2.64 -9.59 -0.13
CA ILE A 37 -2.34 -9.46 1.32
C ILE A 37 -0.93 -9.96 1.61
N LYS A 38 -0.55 -11.13 1.11
CA LYS A 38 0.81 -11.69 1.29
C LYS A 38 1.88 -10.77 0.71
N LYS A 39 1.62 -10.22 -0.49
CA LYS A 39 2.49 -9.24 -1.13
C LYS A 39 2.61 -7.97 -0.30
N HIS A 40 1.50 -7.45 0.21
CA HIS A 40 1.50 -6.26 1.07
C HIS A 40 2.40 -6.46 2.29
N ARG A 41 2.23 -7.58 3.03
CA ARG A 41 3.07 -7.92 4.18
C ARG A 41 4.55 -7.93 3.84
N THR A 42 4.91 -8.52 2.69
CA THR A 42 6.31 -8.54 2.21
C THR A 42 6.86 -7.15 1.92
N LEU A 43 6.03 -6.26 1.36
CA LEU A 43 6.41 -4.87 1.07
C LEU A 43 6.58 -4.05 2.36
N VAL A 44 5.71 -4.23 3.35
CA VAL A 44 5.83 -3.64 4.69
C VAL A 44 7.17 -4.06 5.31
N ASP A 45 7.47 -5.36 5.34
CA ASP A 45 8.72 -5.86 5.91
C ASP A 45 9.96 -5.26 5.20
N ARG A 46 9.88 -5.05 3.89
CA ARG A 46 10.94 -4.41 3.11
C ARG A 46 11.10 -2.93 3.46
N ALA A 47 10.00 -2.18 3.51
CA ALA A 47 10.02 -0.76 3.85
C ALA A 47 10.56 -0.55 5.27
N GLU A 48 10.17 -1.38 6.23
CA GLU A 48 10.68 -1.34 7.60
C GLU A 48 12.19 -1.63 7.69
N ARG A 49 12.69 -2.63 6.95
CA ARG A 49 14.13 -2.90 6.91
C ARG A 49 14.90 -1.70 6.37
N LEU A 50 14.43 -1.10 5.27
CA LEU A 50 15.08 0.05 4.66
C LEU A 50 14.99 1.30 5.54
N PHE A 51 13.88 1.47 6.27
CA PHE A 51 13.76 2.54 7.27
C PHE A 51 14.85 2.44 8.33
N ARG A 52 15.09 1.25 8.90
CA ARG A 52 16.14 1.01 9.89
C ARG A 52 17.55 1.26 9.35
N ILE A 53 17.80 0.92 8.08
CA ILE A 53 19.08 1.17 7.41
C ILE A 53 19.28 2.67 7.15
N ALA A 54 18.24 3.38 6.73
CA ALA A 54 18.30 4.81 6.43
C ALA A 54 18.40 5.67 7.70
N HIS A 55 17.98 5.16 8.87
CA HIS A 55 17.93 5.89 10.13
C HIS A 55 18.55 5.08 11.29
N PRO A 56 19.86 4.74 11.23
CA PRO A 56 20.50 3.87 12.21
C PRO A 56 20.49 4.45 13.64
N ASP A 57 20.49 5.78 13.79
CA ASP A 57 20.52 6.47 15.09
C ASP A 57 19.20 7.22 15.40
N GLY A 58 18.13 6.99 14.64
CA GLY A 58 16.85 7.71 14.79
C GLY A 58 16.90 9.21 14.42
N LEU A 59 18.05 9.71 13.98
CA LEU A 59 18.24 11.08 13.51
C LEU A 59 18.11 11.15 11.99
N LEU A 60 17.32 12.10 11.51
CA LEU A 60 17.30 12.55 10.12
C LEU A 60 18.59 13.37 9.85
N VAL A 61 19.74 12.71 9.75
CA VAL A 61 21.03 13.37 9.48
C VAL A 61 21.34 13.22 7.99
N ASP A 62 20.92 14.21 7.22
CA ASP A 62 21.80 15.17 6.51
C ASP A 62 21.05 15.89 5.39
N LYS A 63 21.55 17.07 5.01
CA LYS A 63 20.98 18.01 4.01
C LYS A 63 20.85 17.44 2.58
N HIS A 64 21.32 16.22 2.33
CA HIS A 64 21.23 15.53 1.05
C HIS A 64 20.67 14.11 1.25
N PRO A 65 19.68 13.69 0.45
CA PRO A 65 19.11 12.35 0.59
C PRO A 65 20.20 11.31 0.25
N SER A 66 20.55 10.47 1.22
CA SER A 66 21.40 9.31 0.98
C SER A 66 20.68 8.30 0.08
N ASP A 67 21.44 7.46 -0.64
CA ASP A 67 20.86 6.38 -1.44
C ASP A 67 19.96 5.46 -0.60
N ALA A 68 20.31 5.26 0.68
CA ALA A 68 19.50 4.51 1.63
C ALA A 68 18.14 5.19 1.91
N HIS A 69 18.12 6.52 2.04
CA HIS A 69 16.88 7.27 2.23
C HIS A 69 15.99 7.22 0.98
N VAL A 70 16.56 7.36 -0.21
CA VAL A 70 15.82 7.21 -1.48
C VAL A 70 15.23 5.81 -1.61
N ALA A 71 16.02 4.76 -1.35
CA ALA A 71 15.54 3.38 -1.39
C ALA A 71 14.39 3.12 -0.41
N TYR A 72 14.44 3.71 0.79
CA TYR A 72 13.35 3.67 1.75
C TYR A 72 12.07 4.35 1.20
N LEU A 73 12.21 5.54 0.61
CA LEU A 73 11.06 6.25 0.01
C LEU A 73 10.44 5.44 -1.13
N GLU A 74 11.24 4.87 -2.03
CA GLU A 74 10.76 4.02 -3.12
C GLU A 74 9.99 2.81 -2.59
N ALA A 75 10.54 2.11 -1.59
CA ALA A 75 9.86 0.96 -0.98
C ALA A 75 8.55 1.35 -0.28
N THR A 76 8.51 2.53 0.34
CA THR A 76 7.31 3.06 1.01
C THR A 76 6.24 3.46 0.01
N ILE A 77 6.62 4.09 -1.11
CA ILE A 77 5.71 4.41 -2.21
C ILE A 77 5.14 3.13 -2.81
N GLU A 78 5.98 2.12 -3.07
CA GLU A 78 5.53 0.83 -3.60
C GLU A 78 4.55 0.13 -2.65
N MET A 79 4.84 0.12 -1.35
CA MET A 79 3.96 -0.43 -0.32
C MET A 79 2.58 0.25 -0.32
N HIS A 80 2.53 1.59 -0.36
CA HIS A 80 1.27 2.33 -0.39
C HIS A 80 0.51 2.19 -1.71
N ALA A 81 1.20 2.20 -2.85
CA ALA A 81 0.57 1.96 -4.15
C ALA A 81 -0.08 0.57 -4.19
N GLN A 82 0.58 -0.44 -3.62
CA GLN A 82 0.02 -1.79 -3.51
C GLN A 82 -1.12 -1.87 -2.48
N MET A 83 -1.09 -1.08 -1.40
CA MET A 83 -2.21 -0.98 -0.45
C MET A 83 -3.49 -0.46 -1.12
N CYS A 84 -3.40 0.55 -2.01
CA CYS A 84 -4.57 1.01 -2.77
C CYS A 84 -5.20 -0.12 -3.60
N ALA A 85 -4.38 -0.94 -4.26
CA ALA A 85 -4.87 -2.11 -4.98
C ALA A 85 -5.50 -3.15 -4.05
N LEU A 86 -4.89 -3.42 -2.90
CA LEU A 86 -5.43 -4.34 -1.90
C LEU A 86 -6.78 -3.86 -1.36
N THR A 87 -6.91 -2.58 -0.99
CA THR A 87 -8.18 -2.00 -0.53
C THR A 87 -9.26 -2.12 -1.61
N THR A 88 -8.93 -1.82 -2.87
CA THR A 88 -9.88 -2.00 -3.98
C THR A 88 -10.32 -3.46 -4.12
N LEU A 89 -9.40 -4.43 -4.00
CA LEU A 89 -9.74 -5.86 -4.07
C LEU A 89 -10.65 -6.31 -2.91
N VAL A 90 -10.38 -5.85 -1.69
CA VAL A 90 -11.23 -6.10 -0.52
C VAL A 90 -12.62 -5.48 -0.70
N ASN A 91 -12.69 -4.27 -1.27
CA ASN A 91 -13.94 -3.58 -1.58
C ASN A 91 -14.76 -4.35 -2.63
N ILE A 92 -14.12 -4.89 -3.67
CA ILE A 92 -14.78 -5.74 -4.68
C ILE A 92 -15.27 -7.05 -4.07
N LEU A 93 -14.46 -7.71 -3.22
CA LEU A 93 -14.82 -8.97 -2.57
C LEU A 93 -15.89 -8.79 -1.48
N GLY A 94 -16.00 -7.59 -0.90
CA GLY A 94 -16.95 -7.26 0.17
C GLY A 94 -16.58 -7.83 1.55
N ARG A 95 -15.44 -8.51 1.66
CA ARG A 95 -14.89 -9.07 2.91
C ARG A 95 -13.36 -9.17 2.83
N THR A 96 -12.70 -9.20 3.99
CA THR A 96 -11.28 -9.59 4.06
C THR A 96 -11.18 -11.12 4.10
N PRO A 97 -10.49 -11.78 3.15
CA PRO A 97 -10.32 -13.22 3.17
C PRO A 97 -9.29 -13.66 4.22
N GLU A 98 -9.35 -14.92 4.63
CA GLU A 98 -8.37 -15.51 5.55
C GLU A 98 -7.06 -15.80 4.81
N VAL A 99 -5.91 -15.53 5.46
CA VAL A 99 -4.56 -15.59 4.84
C VAL A 99 -3.56 -16.32 5.71
#